data_AF-A0A552QTR0-F1
#
_entry.id   AF-A0A552QTR0-F1
#
_cell.length_a   1.000
_cell.length_b   1.000
_cell.length_c   1.000
_cell.angle_alpha   90.00
_cell.angle_beta   90.00
_cell.angle_gamma   90.00
#
_symmetry.space_group_name_H-M   'P 1'
#
loop_
_entity.id
_entity.type
_entity.pdbx_description
1 polymer ?
#
loop_
_entity_poly.entity_id
_entity_poly.type
_entity_poly.pdbx_seq_one_letter_code
_entity_poly.pdbx_strand_id
1 'polypeptide(L)' 'MPNTSELWTRDEVADYLGIAPGSVRRQMSRWGIERTDTIRHPHSGRALARYSAAAVKAARAAAPGQGARTDRA' A
#
# COMPACT_ATOMS: atom_id res chain seq x y z
N MET A 1 22.52 -9.91 4.80
CA MET A 1 22.11 -9.14 3.60
C MET A 1 20.72 -8.60 3.87
N PRO A 2 20.50 -7.33 4.27
CA PRO A 2 19.13 -6.88 4.44
C PRO A 2 18.54 -6.61 3.06
N ASN A 3 17.74 -7.60 2.64
CA ASN A 3 16.57 -7.57 1.78
C ASN A 3 16.52 -6.49 0.71
N THR A 4 16.64 -6.94 -0.54
CA THR A 4 16.02 -6.34 -1.72
C THR A 4 14.79 -5.55 -1.31
N SER A 5 14.83 -4.22 -1.48
CA SER A 5 13.69 -3.34 -1.21
C SER A 5 12.53 -3.75 -2.12
N GLU A 6 11.74 -4.73 -1.68
CA GLU A 6 10.59 -5.22 -2.41
C GLU A 6 9.61 -4.05 -2.53
N LEU A 7 9.38 -3.65 -3.78
CA LEU A 7 8.52 -2.52 -4.10
C LEU A 7 7.17 -3.07 -4.58
N TRP A 8 6.13 -2.78 -3.81
CA TRP A 8 4.76 -3.15 -4.15
C TRP A 8 4.08 -2.01 -4.91
N THR A 9 3.44 -2.37 -6.01
CA THR A 9 2.47 -1.52 -6.69
C THR A 9 1.30 -1.20 -5.78
N ARG A 10 0.57 -0.15 -6.15
CA ARG A 10 -0.68 0.22 -5.50
C ARG A 10 -1.65 -0.96 -5.34
N ASP A 11 -1.77 -1.81 -6.34
CA ASP A 11 -2.73 -2.92 -6.33
C ASP A 11 -2.30 -4.03 -5.37
N GLU A 12 -1.00 -4.36 -5.33
CA GLU A 12 -0.44 -5.31 -4.35
C GLU A 12 -0.59 -4.79 -2.90
N VAL A 13 -0.40 -3.48 -2.68
CA VAL A 13 -0.67 -2.87 -1.37
C VAL A 13 -2.16 -2.93 -1.02
N ALA A 14 -3.05 -2.73 -1.99
CA ALA A 14 -4.49 -2.78 -1.79
C ALA A 14 -4.92 -4.18 -1.34
N ASP A 15 -4.44 -5.20 -2.05
CA ASP A 15 -4.68 -6.62 -1.77
C ASP A 15 -4.16 -7.00 -0.38
N TYR A 16 -2.89 -6.67 -0.07
CA TYR A 16 -2.29 -6.95 1.23
C TYR A 16 -3.04 -6.31 2.40
N LEU A 17 -3.54 -5.08 2.21
CA LEU A 17 -4.26 -4.37 3.26
C LEU A 17 -5.75 -4.73 3.36
N GLY A 18 -6.29 -5.40 2.34
CA GLY A 18 -7.73 -5.70 2.21
C GLY A 18 -8.57 -4.43 1.97
N ILE A 19 -8.06 -3.48 1.18
CA ILE A 19 -8.75 -2.21 0.90
C ILE A 19 -8.90 -1.97 -0.60
N ALA A 20 -9.81 -1.08 -1.00
CA ALA A 20 -9.92 -0.68 -2.39
C ALA A 20 -8.61 -0.01 -2.88
N PRO A 21 -8.14 -0.27 -4.11
CA PRO A 21 -6.97 0.42 -4.67
C PRO A 21 -7.10 1.94 -4.58
N GLY A 22 -8.31 2.46 -4.83
CA GLY A 22 -8.74 3.84 -4.59
C GLY A 22 -8.21 4.46 -3.29
N SER A 23 -8.30 3.70 -2.19
CA SER A 23 -8.00 4.13 -0.83
C SER A 23 -6.53 4.07 -0.45
N VAL A 24 -5.70 3.33 -1.19
CA VAL A 24 -4.27 3.14 -0.87
C VAL A 24 -3.54 4.46 -0.72
N ARG A 25 -3.69 5.39 -1.67
CA ARG A 25 -2.98 6.68 -1.62
C ARG A 25 -3.30 7.47 -0.35
N ARG A 26 -4.56 7.47 0.08
CA ARG A 26 -4.99 8.14 1.31
C ARG A 26 -4.45 7.43 2.54
N GLN A 27 -4.43 6.09 2.54
CA GLN A 27 -3.89 5.30 3.65
C GLN A 27 -2.37 5.50 3.79
N MET A 28 -1.62 5.46 2.69
CA MET A 28 -0.18 5.71 2.69
C MET A 28 0.14 7.11 3.21
N SER A 29 -0.60 8.13 2.78
CA SER A 29 -0.45 9.49 3.30
C SER A 29 -0.75 9.59 4.80
N ARG A 30 -1.76 8.87 5.31
CA ARG A 30 -2.06 8.81 6.76
C ARG A 30 -0.96 8.15 7.58
N TRP A 31 -0.26 7.17 7.00
CA TRP A 31 0.86 6.48 7.62
C TRP A 31 2.22 7.18 7.37
N GLY A 32 2.23 8.30 6.65
CA GLY A 32 3.47 9.00 6.29
C GLY A 32 4.38 8.20 5.34
N ILE A 33 3.83 7.23 4.60
CA ILE A 33 4.59 6.42 3.65
C ILE A 33 4.57 7.13 2.30
N GLU A 34 5.76 7.56 1.86
CA GLU A 34 5.94 8.13 0.53
C GLU A 34 6.05 7.05 -0.55
N ARG A 35 5.74 7.44 -1.79
CA ARG A 35 6.02 6.58 -2.94
C ARG A 35 7.52 6.49 -3.12
N THR A 36 8.02 5.28 -3.32
CA THR A 36 9.44 5.06 -3.60
C THR A 36 9.74 5.21 -5.08
N ASP A 37 8.82 4.77 -5.94
CA ASP A 37 9.01 4.82 -7.38
C ASP A 37 7.68 4.93 -8.13
N THR A 38 7.73 5.25 -9.42
CA THR A 38 6.57 5.22 -10.33
C THR A 38 6.92 4.48 -11.61
N ILE A 39 6.26 3.36 -11.85
CA ILE A 39 6.42 2.58 -13.09
C ILE A 39 5.26 2.82 -14.05
N ARG A 40 5.38 2.34 -15.29
CA ARG A 40 4.28 2.28 -16.24
C ARG A 40 3.57 0.93 -16.10
N HIS A 41 2.25 0.95 -16.03
CA HIS A 41 1.44 -0.26 -16.06
C HIS A 41 1.69 -0.98 -17.40
N PRO A 42 2.05 -2.28 -17.42
CA PRO A 42 2.46 -2.99 -18.64
C PRO A 42 1.36 -3.00 -19.70
N HIS A 43 0.09 -3.14 -19.30
CA HIS A 43 -1.05 -3.16 -20.22
C HIS A 43 -1.68 -1.79 -20.53
N SER A 44 -1.79 -0.88 -19.56
CA SER A 44 -2.54 0.38 -19.73
C SER A 44 -1.66 1.61 -19.95
N GLY A 45 -0.34 1.51 -19.77
CA GLY A 45 0.61 2.63 -19.85
C GLY A 45 0.45 3.69 -18.75
N ARG A 46 -0.52 3.53 -17.85
CA ARG A 46 -0.78 4.46 -16.75
C ARG A 46 0.35 4.42 -15.73
N ALA A 47 0.61 5.56 -15.10
CA ALA A 47 1.59 5.63 -14.02
C ALA A 47 1.09 4.87 -12.79
N LEU A 48 1.88 3.91 -12.31
CA LEU A 48 1.65 3.14 -11.09
C LEU A 48 2.69 3.53 -10.04
N ALA A 49 2.21 4.05 -8.91
CA ALA A 49 3.07 4.29 -7.76
C ALA A 49 3.47 2.94 -7.12
N ARG A 50 4.74 2.84 -6.73
CA ARG A 50 5.29 1.75 -5.94
C ARG A 50 5.70 2.23 -4.56
N TYR A 51 5.48 1.38 -3.56
CA TYR A 51 5.74 1.63 -2.15
C TYR A 51 6.66 0.54 -1.62
N SER A 52 7.49 0.88 -0.63
CA SER A 52 8.28 -0.12 0.08
C SER A 52 7.37 -1.10 0.83
N ALA A 53 7.43 -2.38 0.47
CA ALA A 53 6.70 -3.44 1.14
C ALA A 53 7.04 -3.50 2.64
N ALA A 54 8.30 -3.28 2.99
CA ALA A 54 8.75 -3.24 4.38
C ALA A 54 8.08 -2.11 5.17
N ALA A 55 7.99 -0.90 4.58
CA ALA A 55 7.33 0.24 5.22
C ALA A 55 5.83 -0.02 5.41
N VAL A 56 5.17 -0.62 4.40
CA VAL A 56 3.74 -0.99 4.47
C VAL A 56 3.49 -2.03 5.57
N LYS A 57 4.30 -3.09 5.63
CA LYS A 57 4.20 -4.13 6.66
C LYS A 57 4.44 -3.55 8.07
N ALA A 58 5.46 -2.71 8.22
CA ALA A 58 5.77 -2.06 9.50
C ALA A 58 4.64 -1.12 9.96
N ALA A 59 4.10 -0.29 9.06
CA ALA A 59 2.99 0.58 9.39
C ALA A 59 1.70 -0.18 9.70
N ARG A 60 1.44 -1.30 9.02
CA ARG A 60 0.31 -2.19 9.34
C ARG A 60 0.46 -2.81 10.72
N ALA A 61 1.67 -3.24 11.09
CA ALA A 61 1.95 -3.78 12.42
C ALA A 61 1.84 -2.72 13.52
N ALA A 62 2.21 -1.47 13.23
CA ALA A 62 2.12 -0.35 14.16
C ALA A 62 0.72 0.30 14.24
N ALA A 63 -0.19 -0.02 13.30
CA ALA A 63 -1.51 0.60 13.25
C ALA A 63 -2.39 0.14 14.44
N PRO A 64 -2.82 1.04 15.34
CA PRO A 64 -3.74 0.67 16.42
C PRO A 64 -5.12 0.33 15.84
N GLY A 65 -5.57 -0.90 16.08
CA GLY A 65 -6.93 -1.32 15.79
C GLY A 65 -7.19 -1.69 14.32
N GLN A 66 -6.98 -2.97 13.99
CA GLN A 66 -7.94 -3.70 13.15
C GLN A 66 -9.25 -3.91 13.93
N GLY A 67 -9.89 -2.80 14.33
CA GLY A 67 -11.29 -2.85 14.71
C GLY A 67 -12.06 -3.22 13.46
N ALA A 68 -12.65 -4.40 13.46
CA ALA A 68 -13.58 -4.84 12.42
C ALA A 68 -14.46 -3.67 12.00
N ARG A 69 -14.45 -3.30 10.73
CA ARG A 69 -15.56 -2.52 10.19
C ARG A 69 -16.75 -3.46 10.12
N THR A 70 -17.43 -3.59 11.25
CA THR A 70 -18.86 -3.88 11.29
C THR A 70 -19.55 -2.64 10.74
N ASP A 71 -19.60 -2.51 9.42
CA ASP A 71 -20.63 -1.68 8.80
C ASP A 71 -21.74 -2.63 8.36
N ARG A 72 -22.75 -2.68 9.22
CA ARG A 72 -24.05 -3.30 9.02
C ARG A 72 -25.00 -2.15 8.69
N ALA A 73 -25.54 -2.13 7.48
CA ALA A 73 -26.85 -1.56 7.15
C ALA A 73 -27.30 -2.11 5.79
#